data_AF-A0AAV1ACD0-F1
#
_entry.id   AF-A0AAV1ACD0-F1
#
_cell.length_a   1.000
_cell.length_b   1.000
_cell.length_c   1.000
_cell.angle_alpha   90.00
_cell.angle_beta   90.00
_cell.angle_gamma   90.00
#
_symmetry.space_group_name_H-M   'P 1'
#
loop_
_entity.id
_entity.type
_entity.pdbx_description
1 polymer ?
#
loop_
_entity_poly.entity_id
_entity_poly.type
_entity_poly.pdbx_seq_one_letter_code
_entity_poly.pdbx_strand_id
1 'polypeptide(L)'
;MEKGIDPLLTEFYFHTHRKKDQSWVEIHGESAYDKFERKKLEISSQNPTIPREDEADSQSTIEIPLDLDIWIESVGKNKGRIFSLGTVSKTLVSLSNKSSSVSSEFQEVDALRRQVHALNASLQRQEQEKLEMRQQLH
;
A
#
# COMPACT_ATOMS: atom_id res chain seq x y z
N MET A 1 2.27 -19.88 10.36
CA MET A 1 2.48 -18.87 9.30
C MET A 1 1.54 -17.73 9.62
N GLU A 2 2.08 -16.69 10.23
CA GLU A 2 1.33 -15.50 10.64
C GLU A 2 0.91 -14.76 9.37
N LYS A 3 -0.37 -14.89 9.00
CA LYS A 3 -0.96 -14.19 7.86
C LYS A 3 -1.47 -12.86 8.38
N GLY A 4 -0.87 -11.75 7.96
CA GLY A 4 -1.47 -10.43 8.18
C GLY A 4 -0.52 -9.25 8.36
N ILE A 5 0.81 -9.44 8.24
CA ILE A 5 1.74 -8.30 8.23
C ILE A 5 2.00 -7.95 6.77
N ASP A 6 1.63 -6.74 6.37
CA ASP A 6 2.04 -6.19 5.08
C ASP A 6 3.57 -6.15 5.05
N PRO A 7 4.24 -6.87 4.13
CA PRO A 7 5.69 -6.95 4.13
C PRO A 7 6.27 -5.57 3.88
N LEU A 8 7.31 -5.24 4.65
CA LEU A 8 8.04 -3.99 4.44
C LEU A 8 8.59 -3.93 3.01
N LEU A 9 8.71 -2.72 2.45
CA LEU A 9 9.25 -2.52 1.09
C LEU A 9 10.59 -3.26 0.89
N THR A 10 11.47 -3.19 1.90
CA THR A 10 12.78 -3.85 1.90
C THR A 10 12.68 -5.37 1.97
N GLU A 11 11.73 -5.91 2.75
CA GLU A 11 11.48 -7.35 2.83
C GLU A 11 10.99 -7.88 1.49
N PHE A 12 10.01 -7.22 0.88
CA PHE A 12 9.53 -7.54 -0.46
C PHE A 12 10.66 -7.45 -1.50
N TYR A 13 11.48 -6.41 -1.41
CA TYR A 13 12.59 -6.18 -2.32
C TYR A 13 13.64 -7.29 -2.23
N PHE A 14 14.06 -7.66 -1.02
CA PHE A 14 15.00 -8.74 -0.79
C PHE A 14 14.43 -10.09 -1.22
N HIS A 15 13.14 -10.35 -0.99
CA HIS A 15 12.51 -11.59 -1.42
C HIS A 15 12.56 -11.79 -2.94
N THR A 16 12.51 -10.70 -3.70
CA THR A 16 12.46 -10.72 -5.17
C THR A 16 13.82 -10.54 -5.84
N HIS A 17 14.79 -9.90 -5.16
CA HIS A 17 16.09 -9.54 -5.74
C HIS A 17 17.30 -10.21 -5.07
N ARG A 18 17.08 -11.04 -4.03
CA ARG A 18 18.13 -11.86 -3.40
C ARG A 18 17.82 -13.34 -3.51
N LYS A 19 18.88 -14.12 -3.59
CA LYS A 19 18.84 -15.59 -3.55
C LYS A 19 18.78 -16.07 -2.09
N LYS A 20 18.58 -17.37 -1.90
CA LYS A 20 18.55 -18.00 -0.57
C LYS A 20 19.87 -17.83 0.22
N ASP A 21 20.99 -17.74 -0.49
CA ASP A 21 22.32 -17.49 0.06
C ASP A 21 22.58 -16.00 0.34
N GLN A 22 21.55 -15.16 0.26
CA GLN A 22 21.60 -13.72 0.50
C GLN A 22 22.38 -12.91 -0.57
N SER A 23 22.86 -13.55 -1.64
CA SER A 23 23.47 -12.86 -2.79
C SER A 23 22.42 -12.23 -3.70
N TRP A 24 22.79 -11.17 -4.43
CA TRP A 24 21.89 -10.51 -5.36
C TRP A 24 21.63 -11.34 -6.62
N VAL A 25 20.40 -11.28 -7.11
CA VAL A 25 20.01 -11.93 -8.37
C VAL A 25 20.58 -11.16 -9.56
N GLU A 26 20.58 -9.82 -9.50
CA GLU A 26 21.12 -8.94 -10.54
C GLU A 26 21.95 -7.81 -9.92
N ILE A 27 23.02 -7.40 -10.62
CA ILE A 27 23.89 -6.28 -10.22
C ILE A 27 23.12 -4.96 -10.08
N HIS A 28 22.04 -4.79 -10.84
CA HIS A 28 21.19 -3.59 -10.79
C HIS A 28 20.31 -3.56 -9.53
N GLY A 29 19.98 -4.74 -8.98
CA GLY A 29 19.20 -4.86 -7.76
C GLY A 29 19.94 -4.31 -6.55
N GLU A 30 21.22 -4.67 -6.43
CA GLU A 30 22.16 -4.17 -5.41
C GLU A 30 22.33 -2.66 -5.51
N SER A 31 22.71 -2.17 -6.71
CA SER A 31 22.94 -0.74 -6.93
C SER A 31 21.71 0.12 -6.66
N ALA A 32 20.50 -0.38 -6.93
CA ALA A 32 19.25 0.31 -6.62
C ALA A 32 19.01 0.40 -5.10
N TYR A 33 19.27 -0.68 -4.37
CA TYR A 33 19.15 -0.68 -2.91
C TYR A 33 20.19 0.24 -2.24
N ASP A 34 21.44 0.22 -2.71
CA ASP A 34 22.49 1.09 -2.20
C ASP A 34 22.16 2.58 -2.38
N LYS A 35 21.52 2.95 -3.50
CA LYS A 35 21.06 4.32 -3.73
C LYS A 35 19.97 4.72 -2.74
N PHE A 36 19.03 3.82 -2.48
CA PHE A 36 17.97 4.03 -1.50
C PHE A 36 18.52 4.23 -0.08
N GLU A 37 19.39 3.34 0.39
CA GLU A 37 20.01 3.46 1.72
C GLU A 37 20.82 4.76 1.84
N ARG A 38 21.58 5.12 0.80
CA ARG A 38 22.34 6.39 0.79
C ARG A 38 21.43 7.60 0.90
N LYS A 39 20.30 7.60 0.18
CA LYS A 39 19.33 8.71 0.23
C LYS A 39 18.65 8.79 1.60
N LYS A 40 18.33 7.65 2.21
CA LYS A 40 17.77 7.58 3.57
C LYS A 40 18.72 8.21 4.60
N LEU A 41 20.02 7.92 4.48
CA LEU A 41 21.06 8.54 5.30
C LEU A 41 21.21 10.05 5.04
N GLU A 42 21.15 10.48 3.77
CA GLU A 42 21.22 11.90 3.40
C GLU A 42 20.06 12.70 4.02
N ILE A 43 18.84 12.17 3.96
CA ILE A 43 17.65 12.80 4.55
C ILE A 43 17.76 12.87 6.08
N SER A 44 18.24 11.80 6.71
CA SER A 44 18.50 11.77 8.16
C SER A 44 19.60 12.74 8.58
N SER A 45 20.56 13.04 7.70
CA SER A 45 21.64 13.99 7.97
C SER A 45 21.22 15.44 7.76
N GLN A 46 20.29 15.72 6.85
CA GLN A 46 19.82 17.08 6.54
C GLN A 46 18.71 17.54 7.49
N ASN A 47 17.95 16.62 8.08
CA ASN A 47 16.98 16.90 9.12
C ASN A 47 17.48 16.29 10.44
N PRO A 48 18.25 17.02 11.28
CA PRO A 48 18.50 16.55 12.63
C PRO A 48 17.13 16.50 13.31
N THR A 49 16.69 15.30 13.70
CA THR A 49 15.51 15.10 14.54
C THR A 49 15.65 16.01 15.75
N ILE A 50 14.97 17.15 15.75
CA ILE A 50 14.80 17.96 16.96
C ILE A 50 13.93 17.11 17.88
N PRO A 51 14.42 16.66 19.05
CA PRO A 51 13.56 16.04 20.04
C PRO A 51 12.61 17.14 20.50
N ARG A 52 11.36 17.09 20.05
CA ARG A 52 10.31 17.96 20.59
C ARG A 52 9.83 17.33 21.88
N GLU A 53 10.57 17.59 22.94
CA GLU A 53 10.09 17.46 24.31
C GLU A 53 9.05 18.58 24.50
N ASP A 54 7.78 18.25 24.31
CA ASP A 54 6.70 18.80 25.14
C ASP A 54 5.40 18.00 24.90
N GLU A 55 4.92 17.51 26.03
CA GLU A 55 3.80 16.66 26.35
C GLU A 55 2.44 17.22 25.87
N ALA A 56 1.73 16.46 25.03
CA ALA A 56 0.27 16.27 25.08
C ALA A 56 -0.22 15.44 23.88
N ASP A 57 -0.55 14.18 24.15
CA ASP A 57 -1.69 13.45 23.58
C ASP A 57 -1.89 13.50 22.05
N SER A 58 -1.10 12.73 21.31
CA SER A 58 -1.44 12.23 19.96
C SER A 58 -0.63 10.98 19.65
N GLN A 59 -1.05 9.87 20.22
CA GLN A 59 -0.55 8.55 19.88
C GLN A 59 -1.02 8.19 18.46
N SER A 60 -0.08 8.08 17.52
CA SER A 60 0.12 6.93 16.60
C SER A 60 0.69 7.31 15.23
N THR A 61 1.97 6.99 15.08
CA THR A 61 2.44 6.04 14.04
C THR A 61 1.94 6.26 12.62
N ILE A 62 2.55 7.18 11.87
CA ILE A 62 2.49 7.15 10.40
C ILE A 62 3.88 7.48 9.84
N GLU A 63 4.77 6.49 9.75
CA GLU A 63 6.05 6.61 9.02
C GLU A 63 6.25 5.52 7.96
N ILE A 64 5.16 4.96 7.42
CA ILE A 64 5.18 4.10 6.22
C ILE A 64 4.56 4.78 4.97
N PRO A 65 4.60 6.12 4.85
CA PRO A 65 4.62 6.78 3.54
C PRO A 65 6.04 7.09 3.01
N LEU A 66 7.04 7.19 3.90
CA LEU A 66 8.36 7.77 3.60
C LEU A 66 9.27 6.88 2.74
N ASP A 67 9.39 5.58 3.07
CA ASP A 67 10.37 4.70 2.42
C ASP A 67 10.08 4.49 0.93
N LEU A 68 8.81 4.46 0.53
CA LEU A 68 8.43 4.36 -0.88
C LEU A 68 8.75 5.64 -1.65
N ASP A 69 8.52 6.81 -1.06
CA ASP A 69 8.82 8.09 -1.70
C ASP A 69 10.34 8.28 -1.81
N ILE A 70 11.10 7.92 -0.78
CA ILE A 70 12.57 7.88 -0.81
C ILE A 70 13.04 6.89 -1.89
N TRP A 71 12.42 5.72 -2.00
CA TRP A 71 12.74 4.76 -3.06
C TRP A 71 12.51 5.36 -4.45
N ILE A 72 11.33 5.95 -4.68
CA ILE A 72 10.98 6.61 -5.95
C ILE A 72 11.97 7.74 -6.28
N GLU A 73 12.38 8.54 -5.31
CA GLU A 73 13.36 9.61 -5.50
C GLU A 73 14.76 9.05 -5.80
N SER A 74 15.14 7.94 -5.16
CA SER A 74 16.47 7.34 -5.26
C SER A 74 16.69 6.58 -6.57
N VAL A 75 15.74 5.74 -6.97
CA VAL A 75 15.87 4.85 -8.13
C VAL A 75 15.11 5.35 -9.35
N GLY A 76 14.17 6.27 -9.16
CA GLY A 76 13.39 6.88 -10.22
C GLY A 76 12.21 6.03 -10.72
N LYS A 77 11.43 6.65 -11.61
CA LYS A 77 10.34 6.04 -12.37
C LYS A 77 10.76 5.89 -13.82
N ASN A 78 10.62 4.71 -14.40
CA ASN A 78 10.81 4.47 -15.83
C ASN A 78 9.46 4.16 -16.50
N LYS A 79 9.05 4.98 -17.47
CA LYS A 79 7.76 4.86 -18.18
C LYS A 79 6.55 4.69 -17.23
N GLY A 80 6.54 5.43 -16.13
CA GLY A 80 5.47 5.38 -15.12
C GLY A 80 5.50 4.16 -14.20
N ARG A 81 6.54 3.32 -14.27
CA ARG A 81 6.77 2.19 -13.34
C ARG A 81 7.96 2.51 -12.45
N ILE A 82 7.80 2.31 -11.15
CA ILE A 82 8.91 2.31 -10.20
C ILE A 82 9.87 1.21 -10.64
N PHE A 83 11.16 1.56 -10.75
CA PHE A 83 12.21 0.61 -11.06
C PHE A 83 12.19 -0.55 -10.05
N SER A 84 12.44 -1.77 -10.55
CA SER A 84 12.54 -3.02 -9.78
C SER A 84 11.33 -3.44 -8.91
N LEU A 85 10.20 -2.73 -8.95
CA LEU A 85 8.97 -3.12 -8.22
C LEU A 85 7.90 -3.83 -9.08
N GLY A 86 8.22 -4.17 -10.33
CA GLY A 86 7.37 -5.02 -11.18
C GLY A 86 5.93 -4.51 -11.35
N THR A 87 4.95 -5.39 -11.10
CA THR A 87 3.51 -5.05 -11.18
C THR A 87 3.03 -4.23 -9.99
N VAL A 88 3.68 -4.37 -8.84
CA VAL A 88 3.41 -3.61 -7.60
C VAL A 88 3.68 -2.12 -7.79
N SER A 89 4.58 -1.78 -8.73
CA SER A 89 4.83 -0.40 -9.16
C SER A 89 3.56 0.37 -9.52
N LYS A 90 2.56 -0.26 -10.17
CA LYS A 90 1.34 0.46 -10.57
C LYS A 90 0.48 0.83 -9.35
N THR A 91 0.28 -0.12 -8.45
CA THR A 91 -0.49 0.06 -7.22
C THR A 91 0.15 1.10 -6.31
N LEU A 92 1.48 1.05 -6.17
CA LEU A 92 2.22 1.98 -5.31
C LEU A 92 2.36 3.39 -5.90
N VAL A 93 2.48 3.54 -7.23
CA VAL A 93 2.42 4.87 -7.85
C VAL A 93 1.04 5.48 -7.71
N SER A 94 -0.02 4.69 -7.84
CA SER A 94 -1.37 5.15 -7.52
C SER A 94 -1.50 5.55 -6.04
N LEU A 95 -0.80 4.90 -5.12
CA LEU A 95 -0.81 5.23 -3.69
C LEU A 95 0.04 6.47 -3.34
N SER A 96 1.23 6.63 -3.91
CA SER A 96 2.09 7.82 -3.72
C SER A 96 1.46 9.07 -4.35
N ASN A 97 0.85 8.95 -5.53
CA ASN A 97 0.10 10.05 -6.16
C ASN A 97 -1.21 10.39 -5.40
N LYS A 98 -1.65 9.56 -4.45
CA LYS A 98 -2.86 9.81 -3.64
C LYS A 98 -2.64 10.74 -2.46
N SER A 99 -1.40 11.22 -2.22
CA SER A 99 -1.15 12.27 -1.22
C SER A 99 -1.87 13.60 -1.50
N SER A 100 -2.55 13.76 -2.66
CA SER A 100 -3.38 14.94 -2.98
C SER A 100 -4.85 14.63 -3.32
N SER A 101 -5.35 13.40 -3.22
CA SER A 101 -6.72 13.07 -3.64
C SER A 101 -7.47 12.08 -2.75
N VAL A 102 -7.41 12.28 -1.43
CA VAL A 102 -8.26 11.58 -0.44
C VAL A 102 -9.77 11.68 -0.79
N SER A 103 -10.17 12.69 -1.57
CA SER A 103 -11.54 12.94 -2.01
C SER A 103 -12.09 11.92 -3.03
N SER A 104 -11.29 11.47 -4.01
CA SER A 104 -11.79 10.57 -5.06
C SER A 104 -11.92 9.12 -4.61
N GLU A 105 -11.02 8.65 -3.73
CA GLU A 105 -11.09 7.28 -3.20
C GLU A 105 -12.21 7.12 -2.17
N PHE A 106 -12.48 8.14 -1.34
CA PHE A 106 -13.65 8.14 -0.47
C PHE A 106 -14.96 8.03 -1.27
N GLN A 107 -15.03 8.74 -2.40
CA GLN A 107 -16.19 8.70 -3.29
C GLN A 107 -16.39 7.34 -3.96
N GLU A 108 -15.32 6.67 -4.40
CA GLU A 108 -15.39 5.34 -5.00
C GLU A 108 -15.75 4.27 -3.97
N VAL A 109 -15.15 4.31 -2.77
CA VAL A 109 -15.48 3.40 -1.66
C VAL A 109 -16.93 3.59 -1.22
N ASP A 110 -17.41 4.83 -1.12
CA ASP A 110 -18.82 5.11 -0.82
C ASP A 110 -19.76 4.62 -1.93
N ALA A 111 -19.39 4.76 -3.20
CA ALA A 111 -20.17 4.25 -4.31
C ALA A 111 -20.24 2.71 -4.28
N LEU A 112 -19.14 2.03 -3.95
CA LEU A 112 -19.11 0.57 -3.79
C LEU A 112 -19.94 0.12 -2.58
N ARG A 113 -19.84 0.80 -1.44
CA ARG A 113 -20.66 0.52 -0.24
C ARG A 113 -22.15 0.64 -0.54
N ARG A 114 -22.56 1.68 -1.28
CA ARG A 114 -23.96 1.86 -1.72
C ARG A 114 -24.43 0.73 -2.63
N GLN A 115 -23.59 0.30 -3.58
CA GLN A 115 -23.91 -0.82 -4.47
C GLN A 115 -24.07 -2.13 -3.71
N VAL A 116 -23.16 -2.44 -2.77
CA VAL A 116 -23.26 -3.64 -1.91
C VAL A 116 -24.56 -3.62 -1.09
N HIS A 117 -24.91 -2.47 -0.51
CA HIS A 117 -26.17 -2.33 0.23
C HIS A 117 -27.40 -2.58 -0.66
N ALA A 118 -27.43 -2.02 -1.87
CA ALA A 118 -28.54 -2.19 -2.80
C ALA A 118 -28.68 -3.66 -3.24
N LEU A 119 -27.56 -4.31 -3.56
CA LEU A 119 -27.52 -5.74 -3.91
C LEU A 119 -28.02 -6.61 -2.77
N ASN A 120 -27.56 -6.38 -1.54
CA ASN A 120 -28.00 -7.13 -0.37
C ASN A 120 -29.50 -6.95 -0.11
N ALA A 121 -30.02 -5.72 -0.23
CA ALA A 121 -31.45 -5.46 -0.08
C ALA A 121 -32.28 -6.14 -1.18
N SER A 122 -31.76 -6.20 -2.41
CA SER A 122 -32.43 -6.91 -3.50
C SER A 122 -32.42 -8.43 -3.29
N LEU A 123 -31.31 -8.98 -2.80
CA LEU A 123 -31.17 -10.40 -2.51
C LEU A 123 -32.15 -10.82 -1.41
N GLN A 124 -32.21 -10.08 -0.30
CA GLN A 124 -33.15 -10.37 0.79
C GLN A 124 -34.60 -10.37 0.34
N ARG A 125 -34.96 -9.47 -0.59
CA ARG A 125 -36.32 -9.41 -1.16
C ARG A 125 -36.63 -10.66 -1.98
N GLN A 126 -35.69 -11.11 -2.82
CA GLN A 126 -35.86 -12.34 -3.60
C GLN A 126 -35.97 -13.58 -2.70
N GLU A 127 -35.19 -13.63 -1.60
CA GLU A 127 -35.28 -14.72 -0.63
C GLU A 127 -36.64 -14.75 0.06
N GLN A 128 -37.17 -13.59 0.44
CA GLN A 128 -38.50 -13.46 1.05
C GLN A 128 -39.62 -13.86 0.09
N GLU A 129 -39.63 -13.34 -1.14
CA GLU A 129 -40.61 -13.69 -2.16
C GLU A 129 -40.59 -15.19 -2.47
N LYS A 130 -39.39 -15.79 -2.55
CA LYS A 130 -39.23 -17.23 -2.73
C LYS A 130 -39.78 -18.04 -1.56
N LEU A 131 -39.62 -17.55 -0.34
CA LEU A 131 -40.16 -18.20 0.86
C LEU A 131 -41.69 -18.15 0.86
N GLU A 132 -42.28 -17.00 0.53
CA GLU A 132 -43.73 -16.81 0.44
C GLU A 132 -44.35 -17.70 -0.63
N MET A 133 -43.74 -17.77 -1.81
CA MET A 133 -44.19 -18.69 -2.87
C MET A 133 -44.14 -20.15 -2.42
N ARG A 134 -43.11 -20.56 -1.67
CA ARG A 134 -43.01 -21.93 -1.14
C ARG A 134 -44.07 -22.24 -0.09
N GLN A 135 -44.50 -21.25 0.69
CA GLN A 135 -45.56 -21.41 1.69
C GLN A 135 -46.95 -21.49 1.04
N GLN A 136 -47.18 -20.81 -0.09
CA GLN A 136 -48.45 -20.87 -0.82
C GLN A 136 -48.62 -22.14 -1.67
N LEU A 137 -47.55 -22.92 -1.86
CA LEU A 137 -47.53 -24.19 -2.62
C LEU A 137 -47.77 -25.44 -1.75
N HIS A 138 -47.97 -25.28 -0.44
CA HIS A 138 -48.38 -26.34 0.51
C HIS A 138 -49.77 -26.04 1.06
#